data_AF-A0A453GPN6-F1
#
_entry.id   AF-A0A453GPN6-F1
#
_cell.length_a   1.000
_cell.length_b   1.000
_cell.length_c   1.000
_cell.angle_alpha   90.00
_cell.angle_beta   90.00
_cell.angle_gamma   90.00
#
_symmetry.space_group_name_H-M   'P 1'
#
loop_
_entity.id
_entity.type
_entity.pdbx_description
1 polymer ?
#
loop_
_entity_poly.entity_id
_entity_poly.type
_entity_poly.pdbx_seq_one_letter_code
_entity_poly.pdbx_strand_id
1 'polypeptide(L)'
;DRVFQASTGSTGRSLLQTKRDCPIDFEYQNYTIITSRCKGPQSPPTECCDAFKKFACPFAVYINNQSTNCADTMLTYINGRGSYPAGMFAAECLKGKQGVSCEGIPGIDTGVPSGGRRAHGISGRLIALLCGLGGLLFH
;
A
#
# COMPACT_ATOMS: atom_id res chain seq x y z
N ASP A 1 -38.81 -44.83 2.36
CA ASP A 1 -37.86 -44.75 1.23
C ASP A 1 -38.05 -43.42 0.52
N ARG A 2 -36.96 -42.76 0.11
CA ARG A 2 -36.83 -41.43 -0.53
C ARG A 2 -36.74 -40.17 0.35
N VAL A 3 -35.55 -40.01 0.93
CA VAL A 3 -34.64 -38.84 0.83
C VAL A 3 -35.22 -37.55 0.24
N PHE A 4 -35.19 -36.47 1.03
CA PHE A 4 -34.72 -35.15 0.57
C PHE A 4 -33.97 -34.46 1.73
N GLN A 5 -32.64 -34.57 1.68
CA GLN A 5 -31.72 -33.86 2.56
C GLN A 5 -31.61 -32.42 2.03
N ALA A 6 -32.30 -31.49 2.70
CA ALA A 6 -32.16 -30.07 2.44
C ALA A 6 -30.82 -29.59 3.02
N SER A 7 -29.73 -29.79 2.27
CA SER A 7 -28.48 -29.08 2.50
C SER A 7 -28.71 -27.63 2.07
N THR A 8 -29.26 -26.81 2.96
CA THR A 8 -29.32 -25.36 2.72
C THR A 8 -27.89 -24.85 2.86
N GLY A 9 -27.23 -24.74 1.70
CA GLY A 9 -25.90 -24.20 1.56
C GLY A 9 -25.78 -22.87 2.29
N SER A 10 -24.67 -22.72 3.01
CA SER A 10 -24.23 -21.48 3.62
C SER A 10 -24.50 -20.31 2.67
N THR A 11 -25.53 -19.51 2.97
CA THR A 11 -25.73 -18.21 2.36
C THR A 11 -24.70 -17.29 2.99
N GLY A 12 -23.45 -17.44 2.59
CA GLY A 12 -22.38 -16.48 2.86
C GLY A 12 -22.63 -15.24 2.02
N ARG A 13 -23.67 -14.46 2.35
CA ARG A 13 -23.73 -13.06 1.95
C ARG A 13 -22.56 -12.37 2.64
N SER A 14 -21.47 -12.19 1.90
CA SER A 14 -20.36 -11.36 2.34
C SER A 14 -20.95 -10.02 2.77
N LEU A 15 -20.73 -9.64 4.03
CA LEU A 15 -21.18 -8.36 4.54
C LEU A 15 -20.58 -7.28 3.64
N LEU A 16 -21.44 -6.48 3.01
CA LEU A 16 -21.07 -5.20 2.42
C LEU A 16 -20.65 -4.35 3.63
N GLN A 17 -19.39 -4.50 4.05
CA GLN A 17 -18.89 -3.83 5.23
C GLN A 17 -19.12 -2.34 5.01
N THR A 18 -19.97 -1.74 5.84
CA THR A 18 -20.28 -0.32 5.78
C THR A 18 -19.03 0.43 6.23
N LYS A 19 -18.10 0.63 5.31
CA LYS A 19 -16.92 1.46 5.48
C LYS A 19 -17.38 2.91 5.57
N ARG A 20 -16.70 3.69 6.42
CA ARG A 20 -16.91 5.14 6.45
C ARG A 20 -16.40 5.77 5.16
N ASP A 21 -16.95 6.93 4.83
CA ASP A 21 -16.48 7.70 3.69
C ASP A 21 -15.04 8.18 3.87
N CYS A 22 -14.32 8.24 2.77
CA CYS A 22 -12.97 8.71 2.72
C CYS A 22 -12.93 10.23 2.92
N PRO A 23 -12.12 10.76 3.86
CA PRO A 23 -11.98 12.19 4.04
C PRO A 23 -11.11 12.85 2.96
N ILE A 24 -10.48 12.06 2.09
CA ILE A 24 -9.67 12.56 0.97
C ILE A 24 -10.54 12.69 -0.26
N ASP A 25 -10.59 13.90 -0.81
CA ASP A 25 -11.21 14.16 -2.09
C ASP A 25 -10.28 13.69 -3.22
N PHE A 26 -10.50 12.45 -3.66
CA PHE A 26 -9.75 11.88 -4.78
C PHE A 26 -10.17 12.47 -6.13
N GLU A 27 -11.35 13.06 -6.25
CA GLU A 27 -11.86 13.57 -7.54
C GLU A 27 -10.91 14.60 -8.17
N TYR A 28 -10.37 15.50 -7.36
CA TYR A 28 -9.55 16.63 -7.80
C TYR A 28 -8.05 16.40 -7.65
N GLN A 29 -7.60 15.16 -7.43
CA GLN A 29 -6.17 14.85 -7.39
C GLN A 29 -5.54 14.92 -8.78
N ASN A 30 -4.22 15.11 -8.83
CA ASN A 30 -3.48 15.13 -10.09
C ASN A 30 -3.13 13.70 -10.55
N TYR A 31 -3.88 13.22 -11.54
CA TYR A 31 -3.73 11.87 -12.10
C TYR A 31 -2.66 11.77 -13.20
N THR A 32 -2.02 12.87 -13.59
CA THR A 32 -1.07 12.88 -14.71
C THR A 32 0.11 11.94 -14.47
N ILE A 33 0.53 11.75 -13.21
CA ILE A 33 1.61 10.81 -12.88
C ILE A 33 1.30 9.37 -13.30
N ILE A 34 0.03 8.96 -13.25
CA ILE A 34 -0.44 7.65 -13.71
C ILE A 34 -0.73 7.71 -15.22
N THR A 35 -1.57 8.65 -15.67
CA THR A 35 -2.08 8.67 -17.05
C THR A 35 -1.03 9.01 -18.10
N SER A 36 0.07 9.65 -17.73
CA SER A 36 1.19 9.88 -18.63
C SER A 36 2.08 8.65 -18.86
N ARG A 37 2.07 7.68 -17.93
CA ARG A 37 2.97 6.50 -17.94
C ARG A 37 2.22 5.21 -18.26
N CYS A 38 1.02 5.05 -17.72
CA CYS A 38 0.14 3.93 -18.02
C CYS A 38 -0.73 4.24 -19.24
N LYS A 39 -0.23 3.91 -20.43
CA LYS A 39 -0.99 4.05 -21.68
C LYS A 39 -1.11 2.72 -22.40
N GLY A 40 -2.33 2.33 -22.76
CA GLY A 40 -2.56 1.16 -23.61
C GLY A 40 -2.01 1.36 -25.03
N PRO A 41 -1.84 0.29 -25.82
CA PRO A 41 -2.22 -1.11 -25.54
C PRO A 41 -1.13 -1.94 -24.84
N GLN A 42 0.13 -1.49 -24.82
CA GLN A 42 1.26 -2.18 -24.17
C GLN A 42 1.85 -1.29 -23.08
N SER A 43 1.14 -1.12 -21.96
CA SER A 43 1.73 -0.50 -20.78
C SER A 43 2.66 -1.50 -20.10
N PRO A 44 3.97 -1.23 -19.97
CA PRO A 44 4.85 -2.08 -19.19
C PRO A 44 4.37 -2.08 -17.72
N PRO A 45 4.02 -3.25 -17.13
CA PRO A 45 3.45 -3.33 -15.78
C PRO A 45 4.31 -2.63 -14.73
N THR A 46 5.64 -2.71 -14.86
CA THR A 46 6.59 -2.09 -13.93
C THR A 46 6.46 -0.57 -13.88
N GLU A 47 6.43 0.12 -15.03
CA GLU A 47 6.30 1.58 -15.06
C GLU A 47 4.95 2.02 -14.49
N CYS A 48 3.92 1.22 -14.75
CA CYS A 48 2.60 1.46 -14.19
C CYS A 48 2.54 1.34 -12.69
N CYS A 49 3.16 0.31 -12.14
CA CYS A 49 3.21 0.11 -10.71
C CYS A 49 4.09 1.15 -10.02
N ASP A 50 5.16 1.63 -10.65
CA ASP A 50 5.96 2.74 -10.14
C ASP A 50 5.20 4.07 -10.15
N ALA A 51 4.43 4.35 -11.21
CA ALA A 51 3.56 5.52 -11.28
C ALA A 51 2.45 5.45 -10.22
N PHE A 52 1.78 4.30 -10.10
CA PHE A 52 0.77 4.04 -9.09
C PHE A 52 1.33 4.24 -7.67
N LYS A 53 2.52 3.69 -7.38
CA LYS A 53 3.21 3.87 -6.10
C LYS A 53 3.43 5.35 -5.78
N LYS A 54 3.97 6.12 -6.73
CA LYS A 54 4.22 7.56 -6.53
C LYS A 54 2.93 8.35 -6.29
N PHE A 55 1.83 7.95 -6.89
CA PHE A 55 0.52 8.55 -6.64
C PHE A 55 -0.07 8.16 -5.28
N ALA A 56 -0.02 6.87 -4.93
CA ALA A 56 -0.73 6.32 -3.77
C ALA A 56 0.00 6.57 -2.44
N CYS A 57 1.34 6.53 -2.44
CA CYS A 57 2.15 6.65 -1.23
C CYS A 57 1.95 7.94 -0.41
N PRO A 58 1.78 9.12 -1.03
CA PRO A 58 1.37 10.33 -0.33
C PRO A 58 0.11 10.16 0.55
N PHE A 59 -0.78 9.22 0.19
CA PHE A 59 -2.05 8.95 0.88
C PHE A 59 -2.06 7.65 1.67
N ALA A 60 -0.90 7.01 1.89
CA ALA A 60 -0.78 5.68 2.49
C ALA A 60 -1.54 5.52 3.82
N VAL A 61 -1.53 6.55 4.67
CA VAL A 61 -2.24 6.55 5.97
C VAL A 61 -3.76 6.38 5.80
N TYR A 62 -4.33 6.93 4.74
CA TYR A 62 -5.77 6.88 4.47
C TYR A 62 -6.16 5.60 3.74
N ILE A 63 -5.43 5.25 2.69
CA ILE A 63 -5.78 4.09 1.84
C ILE A 63 -5.52 2.75 2.55
N ASN A 64 -4.64 2.73 3.56
CA ASN A 64 -4.42 1.54 4.39
C ASN A 64 -5.43 1.41 5.54
N ASN A 65 -6.30 2.40 5.76
CA ASN A 65 -7.34 2.35 6.79
C ASN A 65 -8.55 1.52 6.32
N GLN A 66 -8.60 0.27 6.75
CA GLN A 66 -9.67 -0.68 6.41
C GLN A 66 -11.06 -0.29 6.92
N SER A 67 -11.17 0.67 7.86
CA SER A 67 -12.45 1.21 8.32
C SER A 67 -13.07 2.24 7.36
N THR A 68 -12.35 2.63 6.29
CA THR A 68 -12.80 3.63 5.30
C THR A 68 -12.79 3.06 3.89
N ASN A 69 -13.58 3.67 2.99
CA ASN A 69 -13.61 3.31 1.57
C ASN A 69 -12.47 3.98 0.75
N CYS A 70 -11.46 4.59 1.38
CA CYS A 70 -10.42 5.37 0.70
C CYS A 70 -9.70 4.62 -0.43
N ALA A 71 -9.32 3.35 -0.22
CA ALA A 71 -8.67 2.56 -1.26
C ALA A 71 -9.57 2.32 -2.48
N ASP A 72 -10.85 2.02 -2.23
CA ASP A 72 -11.85 1.74 -3.26
C ASP A 72 -12.17 3.02 -4.06
N THR A 73 -12.34 4.14 -3.35
CA THR A 73 -12.55 5.48 -3.93
C THR A 73 -11.35 5.90 -4.79
N MET A 74 -10.13 5.76 -4.27
CA MET A 74 -8.91 6.08 -5.01
C MET A 74 -8.82 5.28 -6.32
N LEU A 75 -9.00 3.96 -6.25
CA LEU A 75 -8.95 3.08 -7.43
C LEU A 75 -10.05 3.41 -8.45
N THR A 76 -11.24 3.78 -7.99
CA THR A 76 -12.35 4.18 -8.86
C THR A 76 -11.97 5.39 -9.71
N TYR A 77 -11.43 6.44 -9.11
CA TYR A 77 -11.01 7.63 -9.85
C TYR A 77 -9.78 7.36 -10.73
N ILE A 78 -8.81 6.54 -10.28
CA ILE A 78 -7.68 6.13 -11.14
C ILE A 78 -8.20 5.46 -12.42
N ASN A 79 -9.10 4.48 -12.26
CA ASN A 79 -9.65 3.71 -13.37
C ASN A 79 -10.44 4.62 -14.32
N GLY A 80 -11.29 5.50 -13.78
CA GLY A 80 -12.07 6.44 -14.58
C GLY A 80 -11.20 7.44 -15.36
N ARG A 81 -10.19 8.02 -14.71
CA ARG A 81 -9.32 9.07 -15.29
C ARG A 81 -8.42 8.57 -16.41
N GLY A 82 -7.99 7.31 -16.34
CA GLY A 82 -7.16 6.70 -17.39
C GLY A 82 -7.88 5.68 -18.27
N SER A 83 -9.19 5.48 -18.06
CA SER A 83 -9.98 4.43 -18.72
C SER A 83 -9.36 3.03 -18.56
N TYR A 84 -8.85 2.72 -17.36
CA TYR A 84 -8.22 1.43 -17.08
C TYR A 84 -9.24 0.34 -16.76
N PRO A 85 -8.97 -0.92 -17.15
CA PRO A 85 -9.79 -2.06 -16.74
C PRO A 85 -9.87 -2.16 -15.21
N ALA A 86 -11.07 -2.46 -14.71
CA ALA A 86 -11.28 -2.68 -13.28
C ALA A 86 -10.37 -3.81 -12.77
N GLY A 87 -9.69 -3.56 -11.64
CA GLY A 87 -8.80 -4.54 -11.01
C GLY A 87 -7.40 -4.64 -11.60
N MET A 88 -7.05 -3.90 -12.68
CA MET A 88 -5.71 -3.97 -13.29
C MET A 88 -4.59 -3.64 -12.29
N PHE A 89 -4.69 -2.52 -11.57
CA PHE A 89 -3.66 -2.14 -10.58
C PHE A 89 -3.61 -3.09 -9.39
N ALA A 90 -4.75 -3.65 -8.98
CA ALA A 90 -4.79 -4.64 -7.90
C ALA A 90 -4.10 -5.94 -8.32
N ALA A 91 -4.36 -6.42 -9.53
CA ALA A 91 -3.76 -7.63 -10.08
C ALA A 91 -2.26 -7.46 -10.37
N GLU A 92 -1.86 -6.31 -10.93
CA GLU A 92 -0.49 -6.11 -11.37
C GLU A 92 0.45 -5.57 -10.29
N CYS A 93 -0.02 -4.64 -9.46
CA CYS A 93 0.83 -3.85 -8.57
C CYS A 93 0.72 -4.23 -7.10
N LEU A 94 -0.40 -4.81 -6.66
CA LEU A 94 -0.62 -5.20 -5.27
C LEU A 94 -0.29 -6.68 -5.03
N LYS A 95 0.78 -7.20 -5.64
CA LYS A 95 1.18 -8.61 -5.51
C LYS A 95 1.76 -8.90 -4.12
N GLY A 96 1.20 -9.90 -3.43
CA GLY A 96 1.69 -10.38 -2.13
C GLY A 96 1.12 -9.67 -0.90
N LYS A 97 1.48 -10.16 0.31
CA LYS A 97 0.88 -9.68 1.58
C LYS A 97 1.28 -8.26 1.98
N GLN A 98 2.39 -7.76 1.45
CA GLN A 98 2.91 -6.43 1.80
C GLN A 98 2.31 -5.30 0.95
N GLY A 99 1.63 -5.61 -0.16
CA GLY A 99 1.17 -4.60 -1.11
C GLY A 99 2.34 -3.82 -1.72
N VAL A 100 2.20 -2.50 -1.83
CA VAL A 100 3.21 -1.61 -2.41
C VAL A 100 3.99 -0.91 -1.29
N SER A 101 5.33 -1.01 -1.31
CA SER A 101 6.20 -0.29 -0.37
C SER A 101 6.31 1.19 -0.75
N CYS A 102 6.17 2.07 0.24
CA CYS A 102 6.31 3.53 0.09
C CYS A 102 7.66 4.07 0.58
N GLU A 103 8.63 3.19 0.78
CA GLU A 103 9.97 3.58 1.20
C GLU A 103 10.59 4.61 0.23
N GLY A 104 11.11 5.70 0.78
CA GLY A 104 11.71 6.79 0.01
C GLY A 104 10.73 7.78 -0.65
N ILE A 105 9.42 7.65 -0.45
CA ILE A 105 8.44 8.64 -0.92
C ILE A 105 7.87 9.43 0.29
N PRO A 106 7.98 10.77 0.29
CA PRO A 106 7.40 11.57 1.36
C PRO A 106 5.87 11.42 1.38
N GLY A 107 5.32 11.17 2.55
CA GLY A 107 3.87 11.24 2.78
C GLY A 107 3.38 12.69 2.79
N ILE A 108 2.07 12.90 2.63
CA ILE A 108 1.48 14.21 2.94
C ILE A 108 1.39 14.33 4.47
N ASP A 109 1.88 15.45 5.02
CA ASP A 109 1.65 15.83 6.41
C ASP A 109 0.18 16.24 6.59
N THR A 110 -0.66 15.29 6.99
CA THR A 110 -2.09 15.54 7.24
C THR A 110 -2.45 15.60 8.73
N GLY A 111 -1.45 15.69 9.61
CA GLY A 111 -1.65 15.69 11.06
C GLY A 111 -2.13 14.34 11.64
N VAL A 112 -2.20 13.28 10.83
CA VAL A 112 -2.48 11.92 11.30
C VAL A 112 -1.14 11.22 11.60
N PRO A 113 -0.93 10.65 12.80
CA PRO A 113 0.30 9.95 13.12
C PRO A 113 0.48 8.76 12.17
N SER A 114 1.51 8.83 11.33
CA SER A 114 1.92 7.70 10.51
C SER A 114 2.39 6.56 11.41
N GLY A 115 1.69 5.43 11.39
CA GLY A 115 2.12 4.17 12.01
C GLY A 115 3.29 3.50 11.29
N GLY A 116 4.24 4.30 10.80
CA GLY A 116 5.47 3.81 10.20
C GLY A 116 6.42 3.38 11.30
N ARG A 117 6.87 2.12 11.26
CA ARG A 117 8.07 1.72 12.00
C ARG A 117 9.19 2.66 11.57
N ARG A 118 9.64 3.52 12.48
CA ARG A 118 10.91 4.21 12.32
C ARG A 118 11.94 3.12 12.12
N ALA A 119 12.45 2.96 10.90
CA ALA A 119 13.71 2.29 10.71
C ALA A 119 14.70 3.09 11.56
N HIS A 120 15.10 2.50 12.68
CA HIS A 120 16.15 3.03 13.51
C HIS A 120 17.40 3.03 12.63
N GLY A 121 17.65 4.18 11.98
CA GLY A 121 18.89 4.43 11.29
C GLY A 121 19.99 4.13 12.28
N ILE A 122 20.74 3.06 12.00
CA ILE A 122 21.95 2.71 12.73
C ILE A 122 22.86 3.92 12.59
N SER A 123 22.86 4.76 13.63
CA SER A 123 23.81 5.84 13.80
C SER A 123 25.17 5.19 13.99
N GLY A 124 25.86 4.99 12.87
CA GLY A 124 27.21 4.46 12.82
C GLY A 124 28.19 5.43 13.45
N ARG A 125 28.26 5.47 14.79
CA ARG A 125 29.34 5.99 15.63
C ARG A 125 29.27 5.41 17.04
N LEU A 126 29.51 4.11 17.21
CA LEU A 126 29.90 3.49 18.49
C LEU A 126 30.36 2.04 18.29
N ILE A 127 31.35 1.84 17.42
CA ILE A 127 32.20 0.63 17.46
C ILE A 127 33.63 1.13 17.59
N ALA A 128 34.02 1.47 18.82
CA ALA A 128 35.40 1.69 19.20
C ALA A 128 35.55 1.25 20.66
N LEU A 129 35.79 -0.04 20.87
CA LEU A 129 36.35 -0.62 22.09
C LEU A 129 36.97 -1.96 21.70
N LEU A 130 38.10 -1.88 20.98
CA LEU A 130 39.02 -2.98 20.73
C LEU A 130 40.24 -2.82 21.63
N CYS A 131 40.59 -3.93 22.28
CA CYS A 131 41.94 -4.36 22.65
C CYS A 131 42.79 -3.44 23.54
N GLY A 132 42.91 -3.78 24.82
CA GLY A 132 43.93 -3.19 25.67
C GLY A 132 43.99 -3.73 27.09
N LEU A 133 44.07 -5.05 27.31
CA LEU A 133 44.51 -5.58 28.61
C LEU A 133 45.01 -7.03 28.47
N GLY A 134 46.22 -7.19 27.93
CA GLY A 134 46.83 -8.51 27.71
C GLY A 134 48.35 -8.47 27.74
N GLY A 135 48.96 -7.65 28.61
CA GLY A 135 50.41 -7.41 28.57
C GLY A 135 51.09 -7.21 29.93
N LEU A 136 50.54 -7.70 31.05
CA LEU A 136 51.13 -7.49 32.38
C LEU A 136 51.00 -8.70 33.34
N LEU A 137 51.12 -9.93 32.82
CA LEU A 137 51.20 -11.14 33.64
C LEU A 137 52.25 -12.13 33.11
N PHE A 138 53.51 -11.67 33.04
CA PHE A 138 54.69 -12.54 33.15
C PHE A 138 55.78 -11.72 33.85
N HIS A 139 55.88 -11.90 35.17
CA HIS A 139 57.11 -11.73 35.94
C HIS A 139 57.49 -13.12 36.43
#